data_AF-A0A847DCT3-F1
#
_entry.id   AF-A0A847DCT3-F1
#
_cell.length_a   1.000
_cell.length_b   1.000
_cell.length_c   1.000
_cell.angle_alpha   90.00
_cell.angle_beta   90.00
_cell.angle_gamma   90.00
#
_symmetry.space_group_name_H-M   'P 1'
#
loop_
_entity.id
_entity.type
_entity.pdbx_description
1 polymer ?
#
loop_
_entity_poly.entity_id
_entity_poly.type
_entity_poly.pdbx_seq_one_letter_code
_entity_poly.pdbx_strand_id
1 'polypeptide(L)'
;MAWTKILLSGDDLKSGEVKRLQARFRDAFHEAGMPTDMAMFAGQPTDTGYFPFYLTPACTKNAENFISEYAGVSCDKPHKSGLEPTMVIGFNRGWDLLIE
;
A
#
# COMPACT_ATOMS: atom_id res chain seq x y z
N MET A 1 -12.44 4.09 -9.01
CA MET A 1 -12.39 3.27 -7.78
C MET A 1 -11.38 3.93 -6.86
N ALA A 2 -11.69 4.03 -5.56
CA ALA A 2 -10.84 4.74 -4.60
C ALA A 2 -9.59 3.93 -4.26
N TRP A 3 -8.51 4.63 -3.91
CA TRP A 3 -7.32 4.01 -3.34
C TRP A 3 -7.56 3.71 -1.86
N THR A 4 -6.72 2.89 -1.26
CA THR A 4 -6.77 2.61 0.18
C THR A 4 -5.44 3.00 0.82
N LYS A 5 -5.47 3.64 1.99
CA LYS A 5 -4.28 3.87 2.81
C LYS A 5 -4.33 3.07 4.11
N ILE A 6 -3.18 2.55 4.51
CA ILE A 6 -2.89 2.00 5.84
C ILE A 6 -1.90 2.95 6.52
N LEU A 7 -2.11 3.23 7.80
CA LEU A 7 -1.21 4.07 8.58
C LEU A 7 -0.53 3.22 9.64
N LEU A 8 0.81 3.18 9.63
CA LEU A 8 1.59 2.58 10.69
C LEU A 8 2.19 3.67 11.58
N SER A 9 2.20 3.44 12.89
CA SER A 9 2.85 4.33 13.85
C SER A 9 4.37 4.12 13.87
N GLY A 10 5.11 5.06 14.45
CA GLY A 10 6.55 4.90 14.66
C GLY A 10 6.91 3.66 15.51
N ASP A 11 6.03 3.20 16.39
CA ASP A 11 6.27 2.00 17.20
C ASP A 11 6.03 0.72 16.41
N ASP A 12 5.08 0.72 15.46
CA ASP A 12 4.87 -0.38 14.50
C ASP A 12 6.10 -0.59 13.61
N LEU A 13 6.77 0.51 13.24
CA LEU A 13 8.03 0.44 12.50
C LEU A 13 9.13 -0.24 13.32
N LYS A 14 9.26 0.10 14.61
CA LYS A 14 10.28 -0.47 15.51
C LYS A 14 10.02 -1.93 15.84
N SER A 15 8.76 -2.33 15.95
CA SER A 15 8.36 -3.71 16.25
C SER A 15 8.47 -4.64 15.03
N GLY A 16 8.70 -4.08 13.84
CA GLY A 16 8.85 -4.84 12.59
C GLY A 16 7.54 -5.13 11.88
N GLU A 17 6.44 -4.44 12.23
CA GLU A 17 5.14 -4.60 11.56
C GLU A 17 5.20 -4.27 10.07
N VAL A 18 6.10 -3.40 9.64
CA VAL A 18 6.33 -3.15 8.20
C VAL A 18 6.67 -4.44 7.45
N LYS A 19 7.51 -5.31 8.03
CA LYS A 19 7.88 -6.59 7.40
C LYS A 19 6.69 -7.56 7.36
N ARG A 20 5.85 -7.55 8.40
CA ARG A 20 4.64 -8.36 8.48
C ARG A 20 3.61 -7.89 7.45
N LEU A 21 3.37 -6.58 7.37
CA LEU A 21 2.50 -5.96 6.39
C LEU A 21 2.93 -6.28 4.96
N GLN A 22 4.22 -6.18 4.66
CA GLN A 22 4.77 -6.57 3.35
C GLN A 22 4.60 -8.06 3.06
N ALA A 23 4.87 -8.93 4.04
CA ALA A 23 4.69 -10.37 3.87
C ALA A 23 3.21 -10.71 3.59
N ARG A 24 2.29 -10.14 4.38
CA ARG A 24 0.84 -10.34 4.22
C ARG A 24 0.33 -9.82 2.87
N PHE A 25 0.79 -8.63 2.46
CA PHE A 25 0.42 -8.09 1.16
C PHE A 25 0.94 -8.98 0.02
N ARG A 26 2.16 -9.51 0.13
CA ARG A 26 2.70 -10.46 -0.85
C ARG A 26 1.86 -11.73 -0.93
N ASP A 27 1.45 -12.28 0.21
CA ASP A 27 0.61 -13.47 0.23
C ASP A 27 -0.72 -13.20 -0.48
N ALA A 28 -1.39 -12.08 -0.15
CA ALA A 28 -2.62 -11.64 -0.83
C ALA A 28 -2.42 -11.40 -2.34
N PHE A 29 -1.29 -10.81 -2.73
CA PHE A 29 -0.93 -10.59 -4.13
C PHE A 29 -0.75 -11.90 -4.90
N HIS A 30 -0.13 -12.91 -4.28
CA HIS A 30 0.04 -14.24 -4.87
C HIS A 30 -1.29 -15.01 -4.94
N GLU A 31 -2.10 -14.96 -3.89
CA GLU A 31 -3.44 -15.56 -3.83
C GLU A 31 -4.37 -14.99 -4.91
N ALA A 32 -4.24 -13.69 -5.20
CA ALA A 32 -4.97 -13.00 -6.27
C ALA A 32 -4.48 -13.36 -7.69
N GLY A 33 -3.46 -14.23 -7.84
CA GLY A 33 -2.89 -14.60 -9.12
C GLY A 33 -1.92 -13.56 -9.69
N MET A 34 -1.34 -12.71 -8.83
CA MET A 34 -0.40 -11.64 -9.19
C MET A 34 -1.00 -10.71 -10.27
N PRO A 35 -2.07 -9.98 -9.97
CA PRO A 35 -2.68 -9.08 -10.94
C PRO A 35 -1.81 -7.83 -11.13
N THR A 36 -1.65 -7.41 -12.38
CA THR A 36 -0.73 -6.31 -12.76
C THR A 36 -1.15 -4.93 -12.26
N ASP A 37 -2.40 -4.78 -11.86
CA ASP A 37 -3.00 -3.56 -11.33
C ASP A 37 -3.05 -3.52 -9.79
N MET A 38 -2.55 -4.56 -9.09
CA MET A 38 -2.26 -4.50 -7.66
C MET A 38 -0.84 -4.03 -7.39
N ALA A 39 -0.71 -2.99 -6.57
CA ALA A 39 0.55 -2.55 -6.03
C ALA A 39 0.37 -1.91 -4.64
N MET A 40 1.46 -1.95 -3.88
CA MET A 40 1.61 -1.25 -2.61
C MET A 40 2.77 -0.27 -2.68
N PHE A 41 2.51 0.95 -2.21
CA PHE A 41 3.46 2.04 -2.19
C PHE A 41 3.64 2.59 -0.79
N ALA A 42 4.87 2.91 -0.38
CA ALA A 42 5.13 3.58 0.89
C ALA A 42 5.27 5.09 0.66
N GLY A 43 4.50 5.89 1.40
CA GLY A 43 4.61 7.35 1.36
C GLY A 43 5.54 7.93 2.42
N GLN A 44 5.64 9.26 2.42
CA GLN A 44 6.38 10.00 3.43
C GLN A 44 5.66 9.98 4.78
N PRO A 45 6.41 10.05 5.89
CA PRO A 45 5.82 10.22 7.21
C PRO A 45 4.94 11.48 7.23
N THR A 46 3.77 11.36 7.82
CA THR A 46 2.87 12.48 8.12
C THR A 46 3.44 13.34 9.25
N ASP A 47 2.98 14.59 9.37
CA ASP A 47 3.39 15.51 10.45
C ASP A 47 3.08 14.96 11.85
N THR A 48 2.15 14.01 11.94
CA THR A 48 1.77 13.32 13.18
C THR A 48 2.61 12.08 13.47
N GLY A 49 3.62 11.77 12.64
CA GLY A 49 4.55 10.66 12.86
C GLY A 49 4.06 9.30 12.38
N TYR A 50 2.94 9.25 11.62
CA TYR A 50 2.47 8.03 10.97
C TYR A 50 3.05 7.86 9.58
N PHE A 51 3.27 6.62 9.19
CA PHE A 51 3.85 6.21 7.91
C PHE A 51 2.73 5.62 7.03
N PRO A 52 2.34 6.31 5.95
CA PRO A 52 1.27 5.85 5.07
C PRO A 52 1.77 4.81 4.08
N PHE A 53 0.99 3.75 3.90
CA PHE A 53 1.11 2.77 2.83
C PHE A 53 -0.14 2.85 1.96
N TYR A 54 0.03 3.09 0.67
CA TYR A 54 -1.04 3.21 -0.30
C TYR A 54 -1.19 1.92 -1.09
N LEU A 55 -2.43 1.52 -1.30
CA LEU A 55 -2.83 0.36 -2.07
C LEU A 55 -3.64 0.84 -3.27
N THR A 56 -3.31 0.29 -4.43
CA THR A 56 -4.06 0.53 -5.67
C THR A 56 -5.51 0.05 -5.54
N PRO A 57 -6.45 0.59 -6.33
CA PRO A 57 -7.86 0.20 -6.26
C PRO A 57 -8.13 -1.29 -6.53
N ALA A 58 -7.27 -2.00 -7.28
CA ALA A 58 -7.40 -3.44 -7.48
C ALA A 58 -7.34 -4.24 -6.16
N CYS A 59 -6.68 -3.70 -5.13
CA CYS A 59 -6.58 -4.32 -3.82
C CYS A 59 -7.93 -4.40 -3.10
N THR A 60 -8.88 -3.49 -3.37
CA THR A 60 -10.18 -3.53 -2.70
C THR A 60 -11.02 -4.75 -3.09
N LYS A 61 -10.76 -5.34 -4.26
CA LYS A 61 -11.45 -6.56 -4.74
C LYS A 61 -10.70 -7.84 -4.39
N ASN A 62 -9.37 -7.77 -4.40
CA ASN A 62 -8.51 -8.94 -4.32
C ASN A 62 -7.88 -9.15 -2.93
N ALA A 63 -7.91 -8.14 -2.06
CA ALA A 63 -7.23 -8.12 -0.77
C ALA A 63 -8.09 -7.47 0.32
N GLU A 64 -9.41 -7.62 0.27
CA GLU A 64 -10.35 -7.03 1.24
C GLU A 64 -10.06 -7.47 2.69
N ASN A 65 -9.77 -8.76 2.90
CA ASN A 65 -9.39 -9.28 4.22
C ASN A 65 -8.12 -8.61 4.76
N PHE A 66 -7.10 -8.45 3.91
CA PHE A 66 -5.86 -7.75 4.27
C PHE A 66 -6.12 -6.27 4.61
N ILE A 67 -6.95 -5.58 3.83
CA ILE A 67 -7.34 -4.20 4.09
C ILE A 67 -8.04 -4.09 5.46
N SER A 68 -8.95 -5.03 5.77
CA SER A 68 -9.65 -5.05 7.06
C SER A 68 -8.71 -5.33 8.24
N GLU A 69 -7.74 -6.24 8.08
CA GLU A 69 -6.75 -6.58 9.13
C GLU A 69 -5.93 -5.36 9.55
N TYR A 70 -5.58 -4.50 8.59
CA TYR A 70 -4.75 -3.32 8.81
C TYR A 70 -5.56 -2.01 8.92
N ALA A 71 -6.88 -2.11 9.13
CA ALA A 71 -7.78 -0.96 9.24
C ALA A 71 -7.62 0.06 8.08
N GLY A 72 -7.41 -0.43 6.86
CA GLY A 72 -7.20 0.40 5.69
C GLY A 72 -8.43 1.25 5.38
N VAL A 73 -8.21 2.53 5.06
CA VAL A 73 -9.27 3.50 4.78
C VAL A 73 -9.19 4.01 3.35
N SER A 74 -10.34 4.31 2.75
CA SER A 74 -10.41 4.93 1.43
C SER A 74 -9.66 6.26 1.41
N CYS A 75 -8.93 6.53 0.34
CA CYS A 75 -8.21 7.78 0.12
C CYS A 75 -8.14 8.14 -1.37
N ASP A 76 -7.69 9.37 -1.64
CA ASP A 76 -7.36 9.80 -2.99
C ASP A 76 -6.09 9.12 -3.50
N LYS A 77 -5.92 9.09 -4.83
CA LYS A 77 -4.70 8.61 -5.48
C LYS A 77 -3.52 9.45 -4.98
N PRO A 78 -2.42 8.83 -4.50
CA PRO A 78 -1.25 9.59 -4.09
C PRO A 78 -0.63 10.29 -5.31
N HIS A 79 -0.32 11.58 -5.17
CA HIS A 79 0.35 12.35 -6.23
C HIS A 79 1.83 12.02 -6.30
N LYS A 80 2.37 11.94 -7.52
CA LYS A 80 3.79 11.83 -7.80
C LYS A 80 4.47 13.20 -7.70
N SER A 81 4.45 13.85 -6.53
CA SER A 81 5.13 15.14 -6.33
C SER A 81 6.39 14.97 -5.48
N GLY A 82 7.57 15.00 -6.13
CA GLY A 82 8.91 15.28 -5.58
C GLY A 82 9.51 14.31 -4.54
N LEU A 83 8.69 13.70 -3.70
CA LEU A 83 9.03 12.73 -2.66
C LEU A 83 8.18 11.49 -2.93
N GLU A 84 8.49 10.83 -4.03
CA GLU A 84 7.70 9.77 -4.64
C GLU A 84 7.39 8.65 -3.63
N PRO A 85 6.17 8.10 -3.62
CA PRO A 85 5.92 6.93 -2.82
C PRO A 85 6.68 5.75 -3.44
N THR A 86 7.53 5.09 -2.65
CA THR A 86 8.38 3.99 -3.13
C THR A 86 7.52 2.75 -3.35
N MET A 87 7.54 2.17 -4.55
CA MET A 87 6.89 0.88 -4.79
C MET A 87 7.57 -0.19 -3.92
N VAL A 88 6.78 -0.80 -3.05
CA VAL A 88 7.26 -1.80 -2.10
C VAL A 88 7.04 -3.19 -2.68
N ILE A 89 5.85 -3.43 -3.25
CA ILE A 89 5.46 -4.71 -3.88
C ILE A 89 4.53 -4.40 -5.06
N GLY A 90 4.83 -4.97 -6.23
CA GLY A 90 4.05 -4.85 -7.46
C GLY A 90 4.85 -5.35 -8.67
N PHE A 91 4.22 -5.43 -9.84
CA PHE A 91 4.96 -5.68 -11.09
C PHE A 91 5.82 -4.46 -11.47
N ASN A 92 6.85 -4.65 -12.31
CA ASN A 92 7.70 -3.55 -12.79
C ASN A 92 6.92 -2.39 -13.45
N ARG A 93 5.74 -2.66 -14.02
CA ARG A 93 4.82 -1.63 -14.57
C ARG A 93 3.92 -0.98 -13.53
N GLY A 94 4.02 -1.33 -12.26
CA GLY A 94 3.22 -0.76 -11.18
C GLY A 94 3.39 0.76 -11.06
N TRP A 95 4.55 1.28 -11.47
CA TRP A 95 4.78 2.72 -11.58
C TRP A 95 3.87 3.43 -12.59
N ASP A 96 3.41 2.73 -13.63
CA ASP A 96 2.48 3.28 -14.63
C ASP A 96 1.11 3.56 -14.02
N LEU A 97 0.75 2.91 -12.89
CA LEU A 97 -0.50 3.16 -12.17
C LEU A 97 -0.51 4.50 -11.41
N LEU A 98 0.68 5.06 -11.15
CA LEU A 98 0.83 6.38 -10.54
C LEU A 98 0.87 7.51 -11.57
N ILE A 99 1.11 7.18 -12.82
CA ILE A 99 1.05 8.12 -13.95
C ILE A 99 -0.45 8.24 -14.34
N GLU A 100 -0.89 9.43 -14.75
CA GLU A 100 -2.21 9.63 -15.37
C GLU A 100 -2.15 9.28 -16.86
#